data_AF-A0A2V9GUQ4-F1
#
_entry.id   AF-A0A2V9GUQ4-F1
#
_cell.length_a   1.000
_cell.length_b   1.000
_cell.length_c   1.000
_cell.angle_alpha   90.00
_cell.angle_beta   90.00
_cell.angle_gamma   90.00
#
_symmetry.space_group_name_H-M   'P 1'
#
loop_
_entity.id
_entity.type
_entity.pdbx_description
1 polymer ?
#
loop_
_entity_poly.entity_id
_entity_poly.type
_entity_poly.pdbx_seq_one_letter_code
_entity_poly.pdbx_strand_id
1 'polypeptide(L)'
;ALDTRIAAALVSGYFNSREQVWSEPIYRNVWGLLEEFGDAELATLIAPRGLVVEFSRFPETTGNRGDLITPRYQSVAAEFDRIDTLLQRGFQPRQLVRGPGDQPLGPGSLIALQGFLKLLGIASPVAPNGRLPVDRRKSFDPVERQKRQLRELEQHAQHLVRNSEQALDKFFLHKIEPNFADRTWTVKLRVNPRSSEPFIEGAKWYRDYLWKEVLGKFEEPYLPADPRTRKIYDTEKWVGYEVVLDVWEEVFAWGILLVPKDIKPDERRPVVVCQHGRGVVPKDLVETTAEGEYYHQFAAKLADQGFVTFVPHNLYRGEDRYRWLARKANGIKASLFSFIIAQHDQILRWLQTLPFVDRARIAFYGLSYGGETAMRVPSILDRYCLSICSGDFNHWTPKVAATDERFSFMYTIEWEMPYFNMGNTFDYAEMAYLIFPRPFMVERGHHDHVSEDRLVAYEYAKVRWLYVQFGLSDRTQMEYFNGGHTINGQGTFGFLCKHLDWPCPSPVSS
;
A
#
# COMPACT_ATOMS: atom_id res chain seq x y z
N ALA A 1 23.23 0.14 -18.40
CA ALA A 1 24.13 0.49 -17.30
C ALA A 1 24.83 -0.73 -16.70
N LEU A 2 24.09 -1.68 -16.12
CA LEU A 2 24.65 -2.79 -15.32
C LEU A 2 25.59 -3.74 -16.08
N ASP A 3 25.34 -4.00 -17.37
CA ASP A 3 26.26 -4.80 -18.18
C ASP A 3 27.42 -3.94 -18.69
N THR A 4 28.60 -4.13 -18.10
CA THR A 4 29.83 -3.38 -18.42
C THR A 4 30.42 -3.74 -19.79
N ARG A 5 29.96 -4.84 -20.40
CA ARG A 5 30.41 -5.26 -21.74
C ARG A 5 29.81 -4.41 -22.86
N ILE A 6 28.71 -3.70 -22.59
CA ILE A 6 28.06 -2.80 -23.55
C ILE A 6 28.86 -1.50 -23.63
N ALA A 7 29.54 -1.22 -24.76
CA ALA A 7 30.46 -0.08 -24.91
C ALA A 7 29.79 1.26 -25.28
N ALA A 8 28.58 1.22 -25.82
CA ALA A 8 27.76 2.40 -26.11
C ALA A 8 26.27 2.02 -26.12
N ALA A 9 25.39 3.01 -25.98
CA ALA A 9 23.94 2.84 -26.11
C ALA A 9 23.35 3.85 -27.10
N LEU A 10 22.38 3.41 -27.91
CA LEU A 10 21.49 4.26 -28.69
C LEU A 10 20.07 4.09 -28.14
N VAL A 11 19.48 5.18 -27.65
CA VAL A 11 18.12 5.23 -27.09
C VAL A 11 17.22 6.03 -28.03
N SER A 12 16.26 5.35 -28.65
CA SER A 12 15.30 5.96 -29.58
C SER A 12 13.89 5.88 -28.99
N GLY A 13 13.24 7.03 -28.77
CA GLY A 13 11.81 7.08 -28.43
C GLY A 13 11.46 6.60 -27.01
N TYR A 14 12.37 6.82 -26.05
CA TYR A 14 12.11 6.56 -24.62
C TYR A 14 12.53 7.71 -23.69
N PHE A 15 13.60 8.43 -24.04
CA PHE A 15 14.24 9.43 -23.18
C PHE A 15 13.37 10.67 -22.92
N ASN A 16 13.05 10.98 -21.67
CA ASN A 16 12.31 12.17 -21.25
C ASN A 16 12.44 12.40 -19.73
N SER A 17 12.04 13.59 -19.26
CA SER A 17 11.82 13.83 -17.83
C SER A 17 10.79 12.85 -17.24
N ARG A 18 11.10 12.30 -16.07
CA ARG A 18 10.26 11.31 -15.36
C ARG A 18 9.35 11.88 -14.29
N GLU A 19 9.38 13.20 -14.07
CA GLU A 19 8.57 13.90 -13.05
C GLU A 19 7.05 13.65 -13.17
N GLN A 20 6.58 13.28 -14.36
CA GLN A 20 5.16 13.01 -14.64
C GLN A 20 4.86 11.52 -14.93
N VAL A 21 5.75 10.60 -14.53
CA VAL A 21 5.59 9.14 -14.77
C VAL A 21 4.29 8.58 -14.19
N TRP A 22 3.74 9.22 -13.16
CA TRP A 22 2.45 8.88 -12.58
C TRP A 22 1.28 9.00 -13.58
N SER A 23 1.43 9.80 -14.64
CA SER A 23 0.41 9.99 -15.70
C SER A 23 0.60 9.06 -16.90
N GLU A 24 1.69 8.30 -16.97
CA GLU A 24 1.92 7.25 -17.98
C GLU A 24 1.04 6.02 -17.69
N PRO A 25 0.99 4.97 -18.55
CA PRO A 25 0.28 3.74 -18.22
C PRO A 25 0.77 3.09 -16.92
N ILE A 26 -0.14 2.44 -16.16
CA ILE A 26 0.12 1.95 -14.80
C ILE A 26 1.36 1.06 -14.66
N TYR A 27 1.68 0.24 -15.67
CA TYR A 27 2.86 -0.63 -15.68
C TYR A 27 4.20 0.13 -15.73
N ARG A 28 4.17 1.46 -15.85
CA ARG A 28 5.34 2.34 -15.78
C ARG A 28 5.50 3.06 -14.45
N ASN A 29 4.53 2.92 -13.55
CA ASN A 29 4.61 3.50 -12.22
C ASN A 29 5.53 2.64 -11.34
N VAL A 30 6.77 3.08 -11.16
CA VAL A 30 7.80 2.36 -10.41
C VAL A 30 7.95 2.97 -9.02
N TRP A 31 7.91 2.12 -8.00
CA TRP A 31 8.07 2.50 -6.59
C TRP A 31 9.46 3.11 -6.35
N GLY A 32 9.49 4.33 -5.80
CA GLY A 32 10.72 5.04 -5.43
C GLY A 32 11.57 5.55 -6.59
N LEU A 33 11.09 5.48 -7.84
CA LEU A 33 11.89 5.88 -9.00
C LEU A 33 12.46 7.29 -8.87
N LEU A 34 11.63 8.25 -8.46
CA LEU A 34 11.94 9.67 -8.41
C LEU A 34 12.69 10.10 -7.15
N GLU A 35 12.99 9.19 -6.22
CA GLU A 35 13.90 9.50 -5.12
C GLU A 35 15.35 9.60 -5.60
N GLU A 36 15.70 8.80 -6.61
CA GLU A 36 17.09 8.66 -7.06
C GLU A 36 17.28 8.82 -8.57
N PHE A 37 16.24 8.59 -9.39
CA PHE A 37 16.41 8.43 -10.84
C PHE A 37 15.35 9.13 -11.68
N GLY A 38 15.84 9.93 -12.64
CA GLY A 38 15.20 10.22 -13.93
C GLY A 38 16.01 9.60 -15.07
N ASP A 39 15.64 9.92 -16.31
CA ASP A 39 16.38 9.40 -17.47
C ASP A 39 17.80 10.01 -17.55
N ALA A 40 17.98 11.25 -17.07
CA ALA A 40 19.29 11.88 -16.94
C ALA A 40 20.22 11.11 -16.00
N GLU A 41 19.75 10.74 -14.80
CA GLU A 41 20.52 9.96 -13.82
C GLU A 41 20.84 8.57 -14.39
N LEU A 42 19.87 7.91 -15.02
CA LEU A 42 20.11 6.61 -15.69
C LEU A 42 21.17 6.73 -16.80
N ALA A 43 21.20 7.84 -17.53
CA ALA A 43 22.23 8.12 -18.54
C ALA A 43 23.62 8.30 -17.92
N THR A 44 23.72 8.78 -16.67
CA THR A 44 25.01 8.86 -15.97
C THR A 44 25.57 7.49 -15.60
N LEU A 45 24.71 6.49 -15.32
CA LEU A 45 25.13 5.15 -14.92
C LEU A 45 25.85 4.35 -16.03
N ILE A 46 25.81 4.81 -17.28
CA ILE A 46 26.62 4.24 -18.36
C ILE A 46 27.93 4.97 -18.57
N ALA A 47 28.14 6.16 -18.00
CA ALA A 47 29.39 6.91 -18.15
C ALA A 47 30.61 6.10 -17.65
N PRO A 48 31.79 6.24 -18.27
CA PRO A 48 32.13 7.14 -19.39
C PRO A 48 31.75 6.59 -20.77
N ARG A 49 30.96 5.51 -20.86
CA ARG A 49 30.60 4.86 -22.12
C ARG A 49 29.59 5.70 -22.91
N GLY A 50 29.66 5.56 -24.23
CA GLY A 50 29.00 6.46 -25.15
C GLY A 50 27.47 6.38 -25.12
N LEU A 51 26.80 7.52 -25.29
CA LEU A 51 25.34 7.61 -25.37
C LEU A 51 24.88 8.39 -26.60
N VAL A 52 23.98 7.82 -27.38
CA VAL A 52 23.17 8.56 -28.34
C VAL A 52 21.72 8.54 -27.89
N VAL A 53 21.13 9.71 -27.75
CA VAL A 53 19.68 9.86 -27.60
C VAL A 53 19.11 10.35 -28.91
N GLU A 54 18.12 9.64 -29.44
CA GLU A 54 17.45 10.00 -30.67
C GLU A 54 16.00 10.36 -30.39
N PHE A 55 15.64 11.62 -30.67
CA PHE A 55 14.25 12.05 -30.63
C PHE A 55 13.47 11.30 -31.72
N SER A 56 12.60 10.39 -31.29
CA SER A 56 11.86 9.44 -32.12
C SER A 56 10.43 9.34 -31.63
N ARG A 57 9.54 8.84 -32.50
CA ARG A 57 8.15 8.58 -32.10
C ARG A 57 8.11 7.53 -30.99
N PHE A 58 7.35 7.81 -29.94
CA PHE A 58 7.06 6.86 -28.88
C PHE A 58 5.94 5.92 -29.33
N PRO A 59 5.83 4.72 -28.74
CA PRO A 59 4.59 3.97 -28.80
C PRO A 59 3.46 4.82 -28.23
N GLU A 60 2.38 5.00 -28.99
CA GLU A 60 1.23 5.77 -28.55
C GLU A 60 0.18 4.84 -27.95
N THR A 61 -0.20 5.10 -26.69
CA THR A 61 -1.35 4.46 -26.05
C THR A 61 -2.07 5.53 -25.24
N THR A 62 -3.38 5.61 -25.37
CA THR A 62 -4.20 6.52 -24.57
C THR A 62 -5.25 5.73 -23.81
N GLY A 63 -5.60 6.18 -22.61
CA GLY A 63 -6.56 5.47 -21.78
C GLY A 63 -6.87 6.17 -20.47
N ASN A 64 -7.92 5.70 -19.80
CA ASN A 64 -8.35 6.23 -18.50
C ASN A 64 -7.34 6.02 -17.36
N ARG A 65 -6.25 5.27 -17.59
CA ARG A 65 -5.20 4.96 -16.62
C ARG A 65 -3.82 5.46 -17.05
N GLY A 66 -3.81 6.49 -17.89
CA GLY A 66 -2.62 7.20 -18.31
C GLY A 66 -2.31 7.03 -19.79
N ASP A 67 -1.56 8.00 -20.29
CA ASP A 67 -1.23 8.14 -21.70
C ASP A 67 0.27 7.97 -21.91
N LEU A 68 0.65 7.27 -22.97
CA LEU A 68 1.99 7.28 -23.52
C LEU A 68 1.91 7.98 -24.86
N ILE A 69 2.54 9.13 -24.98
CA ILE A 69 2.60 9.92 -26.21
C ILE A 69 4.04 10.35 -26.46
N THR A 70 4.35 10.70 -27.70
CA THR A 70 5.66 11.28 -28.03
C THR A 70 5.83 12.61 -27.27
N PRO A 71 6.83 12.75 -26.39
CA PRO A 71 7.06 14.00 -25.67
C PRO A 71 7.48 15.10 -26.64
N ARG A 72 7.35 16.36 -26.22
CA ARG A 72 7.89 17.48 -26.99
C ARG A 72 9.42 17.42 -26.98
N TYR A 73 10.05 17.78 -28.10
CA TYR A 73 11.51 17.80 -28.21
C TYR A 73 12.16 18.62 -27.09
N GLN A 74 11.57 19.75 -26.70
CA GLN A 74 12.11 20.62 -25.65
C GLN A 74 12.25 19.90 -24.30
N SER A 75 11.33 18.98 -23.97
CA SER A 75 11.38 18.18 -22.75
C SER A 75 12.53 17.17 -22.81
N VAL A 76 12.71 16.52 -23.97
CA VAL A 76 13.81 15.57 -24.20
C VAL A 76 15.17 16.28 -24.16
N ALA A 77 15.26 17.45 -24.78
CA ALA A 77 16.48 18.26 -24.80
C ALA A 77 16.84 18.75 -23.40
N ALA A 78 15.87 19.27 -22.63
CA ALA A 78 16.10 19.70 -21.26
C ALA A 78 16.58 18.55 -20.35
N GLU A 79 15.98 17.36 -20.47
CA GLU A 79 16.43 16.18 -19.72
C GLU A 79 17.85 15.75 -20.14
N PHE A 80 18.18 15.84 -21.44
CA PHE A 80 19.51 15.49 -21.95
C PHE A 80 20.58 16.48 -21.48
N ASP A 81 20.25 17.77 -21.46
CA ASP A 81 21.13 18.82 -20.96
C ASP A 81 21.33 18.71 -19.44
N ARG A 82 20.35 18.19 -18.70
CA ARG A 82 20.47 17.91 -17.25
C ARG A 82 21.62 16.95 -16.92
N ILE A 83 22.03 16.10 -17.86
CA ILE A 83 23.21 15.22 -17.67
C ILE A 83 24.49 16.05 -17.40
N ASP A 84 24.62 17.27 -17.94
CA ASP A 84 25.76 18.17 -17.66
C ASP A 84 25.78 18.70 -16.23
N THR A 85 24.66 18.69 -15.51
CA THR A 85 24.63 19.08 -14.09
C THR A 85 25.02 17.92 -13.18
N LEU A 86 25.02 16.67 -13.70
CA LEU A 86 25.29 15.44 -12.95
C LEU A 86 26.68 14.87 -13.21
N LEU A 87 27.31 15.22 -14.34
CA LEU A 87 28.62 14.73 -14.73
C LEU A 87 29.60 15.87 -14.98
N GLN A 88 30.89 15.59 -14.77
CA GLN A 88 31.94 16.49 -15.22
C GLN A 88 31.90 16.65 -16.74
N ARG A 89 32.07 17.89 -17.21
CA ARG A 89 32.03 18.21 -18.64
C ARG A 89 33.04 17.36 -19.40
N GLY A 90 32.57 16.69 -20.46
CA GLY A 90 33.40 15.84 -21.33
C GLY A 90 33.70 14.44 -20.78
N PHE A 91 33.22 14.10 -19.58
CA PHE A 91 33.41 12.76 -18.99
C PHE A 91 32.72 11.64 -19.78
N GLN A 92 31.63 11.97 -20.49
CA GLN A 92 30.87 11.03 -21.30
C GLN A 92 30.72 11.56 -22.73
N PRO A 93 31.16 10.82 -23.76
CA PRO A 93 30.87 11.17 -25.13
C PRO A 93 29.39 10.88 -25.42
N ARG A 94 28.62 11.93 -25.72
CA ARG A 94 27.19 11.80 -25.98
C ARG A 94 26.66 12.72 -27.07
N GLN A 95 25.54 12.33 -27.67
CA GLN A 95 24.90 13.07 -28.75
C GLN A 95 23.37 12.99 -28.64
N LEU A 96 22.69 14.14 -28.74
CA LEU A 96 21.26 14.22 -28.98
C LEU A 96 21.00 14.40 -30.48
N VAL A 97 20.15 13.57 -31.06
CA VAL A 97 19.80 13.56 -32.49
C VAL A 97 18.31 13.86 -32.66
N ARG A 98 17.99 14.69 -33.65
CA ARG A 98 16.61 15.07 -34.00
C ARG A 98 16.50 15.42 -35.49
N GLY A 99 15.27 15.52 -35.99
CA GLY A 99 14.97 15.96 -37.34
C GLY A 99 14.95 17.49 -37.51
N PRO A 100 14.82 17.97 -38.76
CA PRO A 100 14.59 19.37 -39.06
C PRO A 100 13.33 19.89 -38.34
N GLY A 101 13.37 21.12 -37.82
CA GLY A 101 12.21 21.73 -37.14
C GLY A 101 11.76 20.98 -35.88
N ASP A 102 12.72 20.39 -35.16
CA ASP A 102 12.50 19.63 -33.91
C ASP A 102 11.56 18.44 -34.06
N GLN A 103 11.48 17.86 -35.27
CA GLN A 103 10.64 16.70 -35.55
C GLN A 103 11.30 15.39 -35.12
N PRO A 104 10.51 14.37 -34.73
CA PRO A 104 11.02 13.02 -34.49
C PRO A 104 11.67 12.45 -35.77
N LEU A 105 12.86 11.85 -35.64
CA LEU A 105 13.64 11.34 -36.78
C LEU A 105 13.66 9.81 -36.88
N GLY A 106 13.71 9.12 -35.73
CA GLY A 106 13.90 7.68 -35.65
C GLY A 106 12.62 6.83 -35.61
N PRO A 107 12.70 5.55 -35.16
CA PRO A 107 13.89 4.95 -34.52
C PRO A 107 14.97 4.52 -35.52
N GLY A 108 16.24 4.71 -35.15
CA GLY A 108 17.41 4.20 -35.87
C GLY A 108 17.76 4.97 -37.13
N SER A 109 17.64 6.30 -37.14
CA SER A 109 18.01 7.12 -38.29
C SER A 109 19.50 7.01 -38.63
N LEU A 110 19.86 7.32 -39.87
CA LEU A 110 21.25 7.29 -40.32
C LEU A 110 22.18 8.16 -39.47
N ILE A 111 21.70 9.32 -39.00
CA ILE A 111 22.47 10.23 -38.14
C ILE A 111 22.72 9.58 -36.77
N ALA A 112 21.69 9.00 -36.16
CA ALA A 112 21.80 8.33 -34.87
C ALA A 112 22.69 7.08 -34.93
N LEU A 113 22.51 6.25 -35.96
CA LEU A 113 23.34 5.07 -36.21
C LEU A 113 24.81 5.46 -36.46
N GLN A 114 25.05 6.52 -37.23
CA GLN A 114 26.41 7.01 -37.46
C GLN A 114 27.07 7.48 -36.17
N GLY A 115 26.34 8.21 -35.32
CA GLY A 115 26.82 8.63 -33.99
C GLY A 115 27.15 7.42 -33.11
N PHE A 116 26.24 6.45 -33.07
CA PHE A 116 26.40 5.23 -32.27
C PHE A 116 27.60 4.39 -32.72
N LEU A 117 27.78 4.19 -34.03
CA LEU A 117 28.92 3.43 -34.58
C LEU A 117 30.26 4.13 -34.33
N LYS A 118 30.30 5.47 -34.39
CA LYS A 118 31.50 6.22 -34.01
C LYS A 118 31.90 5.98 -32.55
N LEU A 119 30.93 5.90 -31.64
CA LEU A 119 31.18 5.58 -30.23
C LEU A 119 31.68 4.14 -30.03
N LEU A 120 31.39 3.23 -30.97
CA LEU A 120 31.95 1.88 -31.02
C LEU A 120 33.30 1.80 -31.74
N GLY A 121 33.89 2.94 -32.15
CA GLY A 121 35.16 2.99 -32.90
C GLY A 121 35.03 2.68 -34.39
N ILE A 122 33.81 2.66 -34.95
CA ILE A 122 33.56 2.39 -36.37
C ILE A 122 33.40 3.73 -37.11
N ALA A 123 34.39 4.07 -37.92
CA ALA A 123 34.44 5.32 -38.67
C ALA A 123 33.75 5.28 -40.05
N SER A 124 33.41 4.08 -40.55
CA SER A 124 32.79 3.92 -41.86
C SER A 124 31.40 4.58 -41.91
N PRO A 125 31.04 5.21 -43.05
CA PRO A 125 29.73 5.81 -43.22
C PRO A 125 28.63 4.74 -43.23
N VAL A 126 27.51 5.01 -42.56
CA VAL A 126 26.33 4.13 -42.59
C VAL A 126 25.67 4.25 -43.96
N ALA A 127 25.56 3.12 -44.65
CA ALA A 127 24.83 3.06 -45.91
C ALA A 127 23.32 3.22 -45.67
N PRO A 128 22.59 3.86 -46.60
CA PRO A 128 21.12 3.95 -46.53
C PRO A 128 20.49 2.55 -46.49
N ASN A 129 19.30 2.47 -45.86
CA ASN A 129 18.58 1.22 -45.69
C ASN A 129 18.43 0.46 -47.02
N GLY A 130 18.93 -0.78 -47.07
CA GLY A 130 18.61 -1.72 -48.13
C GLY A 130 17.18 -2.26 -48.00
N ARG A 131 16.83 -3.27 -48.82
CA ARG A 131 15.56 -3.99 -48.63
C ARG A 131 15.54 -4.64 -47.25
N LEU A 132 14.48 -4.37 -46.48
CA LEU A 132 14.27 -5.00 -45.18
C LEU A 132 14.31 -6.53 -45.32
N PRO A 133 14.96 -7.25 -44.38
CA PRO A 133 14.87 -8.69 -44.33
C PRO A 133 13.40 -9.13 -44.28
N VAL A 134 13.03 -10.08 -45.14
CA VAL A 134 11.71 -10.70 -45.13
C VAL A 134 11.84 -12.05 -44.44
N ASP A 135 10.99 -12.31 -43.45
CA ASP A 135 10.92 -13.62 -42.83
C ASP A 135 10.39 -14.65 -43.84
N ARG A 136 11.21 -15.65 -44.18
CA ARG A 136 10.87 -16.71 -45.15
C ARG A 136 10.44 -18.02 -44.48
N ARG A 137 10.37 -18.06 -43.15
CA ARG A 137 9.98 -19.27 -42.40
C ARG A 137 8.49 -19.54 -42.62
N LYS A 138 8.13 -20.69 -43.18
CA LYS A 138 6.74 -21.04 -43.51
C LYS A 138 5.89 -21.44 -42.30
N SER A 139 6.51 -21.99 -41.26
CA SER A 139 5.83 -22.50 -40.06
C SER A 139 6.00 -21.59 -38.84
N PHE A 140 6.54 -20.38 -39.02
CA PHE A 140 6.73 -19.42 -37.95
C PHE A 140 5.59 -18.40 -37.97
N ASP A 141 4.87 -18.33 -36.86
CA ASP A 141 3.88 -17.29 -36.61
C ASP A 141 4.37 -16.39 -35.47
N PRO A 142 4.74 -15.12 -35.74
CA PRO A 142 5.20 -14.19 -34.71
C PRO A 142 4.12 -13.87 -33.66
N VAL A 143 2.84 -13.87 -34.05
CA VAL A 143 1.72 -13.59 -33.14
C VAL A 143 1.54 -14.74 -32.17
N GLU A 144 1.53 -15.97 -32.65
CA GLU A 144 1.44 -17.14 -31.78
C GLU A 144 2.68 -17.31 -30.89
N ARG A 145 3.88 -16.92 -31.37
CA ARG A 145 5.07 -16.85 -30.50
C ARG A 145 4.89 -15.83 -29.38
N GLN A 146 4.45 -14.61 -29.70
CA GLN A 146 4.21 -13.57 -28.69
C GLN A 146 3.17 -14.02 -27.66
N LYS A 147 2.08 -14.65 -28.11
CA LYS A 147 1.05 -15.22 -27.24
C LYS A 147 1.58 -16.29 -26.29
N ARG A 148 2.45 -17.19 -26.77
CA ARG A 148 3.14 -18.16 -25.90
C ARG A 148 4.02 -17.47 -24.86
N GLN A 149 4.81 -16.47 -25.27
CA GLN A 149 5.66 -15.73 -24.34
C GLN A 149 4.84 -14.99 -23.26
N LEU A 150 3.71 -14.37 -23.64
CA LEU A 150 2.83 -13.73 -22.67
C LEU A 150 2.27 -14.74 -21.66
N ARG A 151 1.82 -15.91 -22.15
CA ARG A 151 1.34 -17.01 -21.28
C ARG A 151 2.44 -17.54 -20.36
N GLU A 152 3.67 -17.67 -20.85
CA GLU A 152 4.81 -18.08 -20.03
C GLU A 152 5.10 -17.07 -18.91
N LEU A 153 5.06 -15.76 -19.22
CA LEU A 153 5.23 -14.69 -18.23
C LEU A 153 4.09 -14.68 -17.20
N GLU A 154 2.84 -14.81 -17.65
CA GLU A 154 1.69 -14.93 -16.77
C GLU A 154 1.79 -16.16 -15.87
N GLN A 155 2.08 -17.34 -16.43
CA GLN A 155 2.23 -18.58 -15.67
C GLN A 155 3.34 -18.47 -14.62
N HIS A 156 4.46 -17.82 -14.94
CA HIS A 156 5.51 -17.55 -13.99
C HIS A 156 5.01 -16.66 -12.83
N ALA A 157 4.36 -15.53 -13.15
CA ALA A 157 3.80 -14.65 -12.13
C ALA A 157 2.75 -15.37 -11.26
N GLN A 158 1.82 -16.11 -11.86
CA GLN A 158 0.81 -16.89 -11.13
C GLN A 158 1.42 -18.01 -10.29
N HIS A 159 2.54 -18.60 -10.73
CA HIS A 159 3.30 -19.54 -9.91
C HIS A 159 3.92 -18.85 -8.68
N LEU A 160 4.42 -17.63 -8.81
CA LEU A 160 4.91 -16.85 -7.66
C LEU A 160 3.76 -16.49 -6.70
N VAL A 161 2.61 -16.05 -7.24
CA VAL A 161 1.40 -15.74 -6.44
C VAL A 161 0.97 -16.94 -5.60
N ARG A 162 0.87 -18.13 -6.20
CA ARG A 162 0.47 -19.36 -5.48
C ARG A 162 1.50 -19.85 -4.46
N ASN A 163 2.76 -19.45 -4.59
CA ASN A 163 3.84 -19.87 -3.70
C ASN A 163 4.34 -18.75 -2.77
N SER A 164 3.61 -17.64 -2.69
CA SER A 164 4.04 -16.46 -1.92
C SER A 164 4.23 -16.76 -0.43
N GLU A 165 3.43 -17.67 0.14
CA GLU A 165 3.57 -18.13 1.52
C GLU A 165 5.00 -18.54 1.87
N GLN A 166 5.67 -19.30 0.99
CA GLN A 166 7.04 -19.72 1.25
C GLN A 166 8.02 -18.54 1.30
N ALA A 167 7.77 -17.49 0.51
CA ALA A 167 8.56 -16.28 0.55
C ALA A 167 8.30 -15.49 1.85
N LEU A 168 7.02 -15.34 2.23
CA LEU A 168 6.57 -14.68 3.45
C LEU A 168 7.16 -15.33 4.71
N ASP A 169 7.03 -16.64 4.83
CA ASP A 169 7.55 -17.42 5.96
C ASP A 169 9.08 -17.29 6.09
N LYS A 170 9.80 -17.39 4.96
CA LYS A 170 11.27 -17.25 4.92
C LYS A 170 11.74 -15.82 5.17
N PHE A 171 10.92 -14.83 4.82
CA PHE A 171 11.22 -13.43 5.04
C PHE A 171 11.06 -13.06 6.52
N PHE A 172 9.96 -13.47 7.16
CA PHE A 172 9.57 -13.02 8.50
C PHE A 172 9.57 -14.13 9.56
N LEU A 173 8.59 -15.03 9.53
CA LEU A 173 8.32 -15.96 10.64
C LEU A 173 9.53 -16.85 10.97
N HIS A 174 10.14 -17.49 9.98
CA HIS A 174 11.28 -18.39 10.17
C HIS A 174 12.60 -17.66 10.45
N LYS A 175 12.67 -16.34 10.25
CA LYS A 175 13.85 -15.56 10.62
C LYS A 175 13.89 -15.27 12.10
N ILE A 176 12.74 -14.93 12.69
CA ILE A 176 12.62 -14.64 14.13
C ILE A 176 12.51 -15.94 14.92
N GLU A 177 11.74 -16.91 14.41
CA GLU A 177 11.52 -18.21 15.04
C GLU A 177 11.96 -19.36 14.10
N PRO A 178 13.27 -19.60 13.93
CA PRO A 178 13.78 -20.67 13.05
C PRO A 178 13.22 -22.05 13.39
N ASN A 179 12.92 -22.29 14.68
CA ASN A 179 12.34 -23.55 15.15
C ASN A 179 10.92 -23.80 14.61
N PHE A 180 10.22 -22.78 14.08
CA PHE A 180 8.93 -22.98 13.42
C PHE A 180 9.06 -23.55 12.01
N ALA A 181 10.25 -23.53 11.41
CA ALA A 181 10.53 -24.21 10.15
C ALA A 181 10.68 -25.74 10.32
N ASP A 182 10.79 -26.24 11.55
CA ASP A 182 10.89 -27.68 11.83
C ASP A 182 9.57 -28.38 11.49
N ARG A 183 9.63 -29.32 10.54
CA ARG A 183 8.49 -30.13 10.08
C ARG A 183 8.47 -31.53 10.70
N THR A 184 9.24 -31.76 11.76
CA THR A 184 9.25 -33.02 12.49
C THR A 184 7.89 -33.29 13.10
N TRP A 185 7.25 -34.39 12.68
CA TRP A 185 5.96 -34.79 13.19
C TRP A 185 6.05 -35.21 14.68
N THR A 186 4.97 -34.97 15.44
CA THR A 186 4.91 -35.23 16.88
C THR A 186 3.56 -35.79 17.30
N VAL A 187 3.56 -36.68 18.31
CA VAL A 187 2.36 -37.23 18.98
C VAL A 187 2.10 -36.60 20.35
N LYS A 188 2.87 -35.57 20.73
CA LYS A 188 2.73 -34.94 22.04
C LYS A 188 1.32 -34.36 22.19
N LEU A 189 0.62 -34.74 23.25
CA LEU A 189 -0.72 -34.23 23.55
C LEU A 189 -0.73 -32.71 23.78
N ARG A 190 0.35 -32.16 24.34
CA ARG A 190 0.50 -30.73 24.64
C ARG A 190 1.93 -30.26 24.35
N VAL A 191 2.03 -29.01 23.89
CA VAL A 191 3.28 -28.27 23.75
C VAL A 191 3.20 -27.08 24.69
N ASN A 192 4.22 -26.87 25.52
CA ASN A 192 4.25 -25.73 26.42
C ASN A 192 4.41 -24.44 25.60
N PRO A 193 3.68 -23.36 25.93
CA PRO A 193 3.89 -22.06 25.32
C PRO A 193 5.34 -21.60 25.43
N ARG A 194 5.82 -20.93 24.39
CA ARG A 194 7.11 -20.23 24.38
C ARG A 194 6.94 -18.84 24.98
N SER A 195 8.05 -18.25 25.42
CA SER A 195 8.14 -16.83 25.74
C SER A 195 7.96 -16.01 24.46
N SER A 196 7.15 -14.95 24.51
CA SER A 196 6.84 -14.10 23.35
C SER A 196 7.84 -12.97 23.17
N GLU A 197 8.64 -12.67 24.19
CA GLU A 197 9.57 -11.54 24.22
C GLU A 197 10.58 -11.55 23.05
N PRO A 198 11.23 -12.69 22.70
CA PRO A 198 12.13 -12.73 21.54
C PRO A 198 11.42 -12.42 20.23
N PHE A 199 10.18 -12.91 20.09
CA PHE A 199 9.38 -12.66 18.89
C PHE A 199 9.04 -11.18 18.74
N ILE A 200 8.57 -10.57 19.84
CA ILE A 200 8.21 -9.15 19.89
C ILE A 200 9.41 -8.25 19.59
N GLU A 201 10.59 -8.60 20.12
CA GLU A 201 11.82 -7.85 19.85
C GLU A 201 12.21 -7.97 18.37
N GLY A 202 12.25 -9.18 17.82
CA GLY A 202 12.58 -9.42 16.41
C GLY A 202 11.61 -8.73 15.44
N ALA A 203 10.32 -8.65 15.80
CA ALA A 203 9.27 -8.06 14.98
C ALA A 203 9.45 -6.54 14.77
N LYS A 204 10.22 -5.86 15.62
CA LYS A 204 10.48 -4.41 15.47
C LYS A 204 11.16 -4.07 14.14
N TRP A 205 12.13 -4.87 13.71
CA TRP A 205 12.79 -4.66 12.42
C TRP A 205 11.80 -4.78 11.25
N TYR A 206 10.89 -5.75 11.32
CA TYR A 206 9.86 -5.96 10.29
C TYR A 206 8.81 -4.86 10.29
N ARG A 207 8.48 -4.30 11.46
CA ARG A 207 7.64 -3.11 11.56
C ARG A 207 8.28 -1.92 10.84
N ASP A 208 9.56 -1.67 11.10
CA ASP A 208 10.30 -0.59 10.45
C ASP A 208 10.43 -0.83 8.93
N TYR A 209 10.65 -2.07 8.51
CA TYR A 209 10.69 -2.44 7.09
C TYR A 209 9.33 -2.23 6.42
N LEU A 210 8.23 -2.69 7.03
CA LEU A 210 6.87 -2.45 6.51
C LEU A 210 6.60 -0.94 6.37
N TRP A 211 7.00 -0.14 7.37
CA TRP A 211 6.79 1.30 7.34
C TRP A 211 7.61 1.99 6.25
N LYS A 212 8.92 1.76 6.23
CA LYS A 212 9.85 2.53 5.39
C LYS A 212 9.95 2.01 3.96
N GLU A 213 9.97 0.70 3.79
CA GLU A 213 10.28 0.06 2.50
C GLU A 213 9.03 -0.27 1.69
N VAL A 214 7.93 -0.63 2.36
CA VAL A 214 6.72 -1.15 1.72
C VAL A 214 5.61 -0.09 1.64
N LEU A 215 5.27 0.55 2.76
CA LEU A 215 4.20 1.56 2.81
C LEU A 215 4.73 2.97 2.49
N GLY A 216 6.00 3.23 2.76
CA GLY A 216 6.63 4.54 2.61
C GLY A 216 6.42 5.44 3.83
N LYS A 217 7.46 6.16 4.24
CA LYS A 217 7.46 7.06 5.39
C LYS A 217 8.09 8.39 5.03
N PHE A 218 7.37 9.48 5.29
CA PHE A 218 7.96 10.82 5.29
C PHE A 218 8.65 11.09 6.64
N GLU A 219 9.84 11.69 6.60
CA GLU A 219 10.61 12.07 7.80
C GLU A 219 10.38 13.52 8.21
N GLU A 220 9.36 14.17 7.65
CA GLU A 220 8.99 15.56 7.94
C GLU A 220 8.56 15.74 9.41
N PRO A 221 9.04 16.80 10.09
CA PRO A 221 8.66 17.06 11.47
C PRO A 221 7.19 17.44 11.57
N TYR A 222 6.49 16.84 12.54
CA TYR A 222 5.09 17.17 12.82
C TYR A 222 4.95 18.62 13.31
N LEU A 223 3.90 19.29 12.85
CA LEU A 223 3.40 20.51 13.48
C LEU A 223 2.76 20.19 14.85
N PRO A 224 2.66 21.17 15.76
CA PRO A 224 1.74 21.09 16.89
C PRO A 224 0.33 20.74 16.40
N ALA A 225 -0.44 20.01 17.22
CA ALA A 225 -1.76 19.54 16.78
C ALA A 225 -2.78 20.66 16.58
N ASP A 226 -2.62 21.80 17.25
CA ASP A 226 -3.45 23.01 17.17
C ASP A 226 -4.94 22.70 16.93
N PRO A 227 -5.58 21.97 17.87
CA PRO A 227 -6.90 21.40 17.64
C PRO A 227 -7.95 22.49 17.49
N ARG A 228 -8.61 22.49 16.33
CA ARG A 228 -9.78 23.34 16.05
C ARG A 228 -11.02 22.46 16.16
N THR A 229 -11.94 22.85 17.04
CA THR A 229 -13.12 22.03 17.34
C THR A 229 -14.42 22.81 17.17
N ARG A 230 -15.46 22.10 16.74
CA ARG A 230 -16.82 22.61 16.65
C ARG A 230 -17.79 21.56 17.15
N LYS A 231 -18.61 21.89 18.15
CA LYS A 231 -19.71 21.02 18.60
C LYS A 231 -20.73 20.88 17.46
N ILE A 232 -21.04 19.64 17.09
CA ILE A 232 -21.99 19.31 16.00
C ILE A 232 -23.10 18.36 16.44
N TYR A 233 -22.98 17.73 17.63
CA TYR A 233 -24.03 16.90 18.21
C TYR A 233 -24.22 17.20 19.71
N ASP A 234 -25.44 16.99 20.18
CA ASP A 234 -25.80 17.06 21.59
C ASP A 234 -26.92 16.04 21.87
N THR A 235 -26.56 14.80 22.15
CA THR A 235 -27.53 13.72 22.45
C THR A 235 -27.77 13.63 23.94
N GLU A 236 -28.67 12.76 24.39
CA GLU A 236 -28.86 12.52 25.83
C GLU A 236 -27.58 12.01 26.52
N LYS A 237 -26.82 11.13 25.86
CA LYS A 237 -25.69 10.41 26.46
C LYS A 237 -24.32 11.00 26.17
N TRP A 238 -24.14 11.71 25.05
CA TRP A 238 -22.82 12.17 24.62
C TRP A 238 -22.90 13.50 23.86
N VAL A 239 -21.77 14.18 23.76
CA VAL A 239 -21.57 15.39 22.95
C VAL A 239 -20.58 15.06 21.84
N GLY A 240 -20.86 15.52 20.61
CA GLY A 240 -20.01 15.26 19.47
C GLY A 240 -19.37 16.53 18.92
N TYR A 241 -18.08 16.45 18.59
CA TYR A 241 -17.27 17.55 18.08
C TYR A 241 -16.62 17.15 16.77
N GLU A 242 -16.75 17.98 15.74
CA GLU A 242 -15.83 17.96 14.62
C GLU A 242 -14.48 18.51 15.09
N VAL A 243 -13.40 17.84 14.72
CA VAL A 243 -12.03 18.18 15.13
C VAL A 243 -11.14 18.21 13.89
N VAL A 244 -10.31 19.24 13.79
CA VAL A 244 -9.23 19.37 12.80
C VAL A 244 -7.90 19.54 13.54
N LEU A 245 -6.90 18.76 13.16
CA LEU A 245 -5.55 18.77 13.71
C LEU A 245 -4.54 19.04 12.60
N ASP A 246 -3.56 19.89 12.86
CA ASP A 246 -2.44 20.09 11.93
C ASP A 246 -1.46 18.91 12.01
N VAL A 247 -0.94 18.46 10.86
CA VAL A 247 0.03 17.34 10.74
C VAL A 247 1.34 17.87 10.15
N TRP A 248 1.29 18.38 8.92
CA TRP A 248 2.40 19.06 8.22
C TRP A 248 1.88 20.32 7.55
N GLU A 249 2.79 21.09 6.94
CA GLU A 249 2.40 22.17 6.03
C GLU A 249 1.47 21.58 4.94
N GLU A 250 0.26 22.15 4.80
CA GLU A 250 -0.81 21.70 3.89
C GLU A 250 -1.48 20.34 4.20
N VAL A 251 -1.02 19.59 5.22
CA VAL A 251 -1.62 18.30 5.60
C VAL A 251 -2.23 18.38 6.99
N PHE A 252 -3.52 18.05 7.08
CA PHE A 252 -4.28 18.00 8.33
C PHE A 252 -4.94 16.63 8.52
N ALA A 253 -5.25 16.29 9.76
CA ALA A 253 -6.17 15.21 10.11
C ALA A 253 -7.50 15.82 10.55
N TRP A 254 -8.62 15.18 10.23
CA TRP A 254 -9.92 15.62 10.76
C TRP A 254 -10.83 14.43 11.05
N GLY A 255 -11.83 14.65 11.89
CA GLY A 255 -12.77 13.60 12.27
C GLY A 255 -13.82 14.09 13.26
N ILE A 256 -14.58 13.14 13.80
CA ILE A 256 -15.63 13.39 14.80
C ILE A 256 -15.23 12.72 16.11
N LEU A 257 -15.11 13.49 17.18
CA LEU A 257 -14.94 13.01 18.56
C LEU A 257 -16.31 12.95 19.25
N LEU A 258 -16.70 11.79 19.76
CA LEU A 258 -17.88 11.63 20.63
C LEU A 258 -17.42 11.42 22.08
N VAL A 259 -17.95 12.25 22.98
CA VAL A 259 -17.57 12.29 24.40
C VAL A 259 -18.82 12.01 25.26
N PRO A 260 -18.87 10.89 26.00
CA PRO A 260 -19.92 10.64 26.97
C PRO A 260 -20.06 11.76 28.01
N LYS A 261 -21.30 12.10 28.36
CA LYS A 261 -21.62 13.20 29.30
C LYS A 261 -21.43 12.82 30.77
N ASP A 262 -21.40 11.52 31.07
CA ASP A 262 -21.34 10.97 32.41
C ASP A 262 -19.91 10.70 32.90
N ILE A 263 -18.89 11.15 32.15
CA ILE A 263 -17.49 11.11 32.58
C ILE A 263 -17.35 11.94 33.85
N LYS A 264 -16.93 11.31 34.95
CA LYS A 264 -16.73 11.97 36.23
C LYS A 264 -15.42 12.79 36.23
N PRO A 265 -15.27 13.78 37.12
CA PRO A 265 -13.97 14.40 37.38
C PRO A 265 -12.91 13.31 37.65
N ASP A 266 -11.74 13.47 37.05
CA ASP A 266 -10.59 12.55 37.12
C ASP A 266 -10.80 11.15 36.53
N GLU A 267 -11.98 10.84 35.97
CA GLU A 267 -12.22 9.60 35.25
C GLU A 267 -11.57 9.63 33.86
N ARG A 268 -10.89 8.53 33.51
CA ARG A 268 -10.33 8.31 32.18
C ARG A 268 -10.96 7.10 31.52
N ARG A 269 -11.48 7.29 30.32
CA ARG A 269 -12.19 6.26 29.57
C ARG A 269 -11.37 5.70 28.41
N PRO A 270 -11.58 4.41 28.07
CA PRO A 270 -11.03 3.85 26.85
C PRO A 270 -11.57 4.58 25.62
N VAL A 271 -10.74 4.64 24.58
CA VAL A 271 -11.09 5.23 23.29
C VAL A 271 -11.21 4.12 22.25
N VAL A 272 -12.23 4.18 21.41
CA VAL A 272 -12.31 3.38 20.19
C VAL A 272 -12.21 4.29 18.97
N VAL A 273 -11.12 4.17 18.23
CA VAL A 273 -10.96 4.81 16.91
C VAL A 273 -11.74 3.98 15.90
N CYS A 274 -12.80 4.56 15.35
CA CYS A 274 -13.77 3.92 14.48
C CYS A 274 -13.53 4.35 13.03
N GLN A 275 -13.02 3.47 12.19
CA GLN A 275 -12.59 3.82 10.83
C GLN A 275 -13.60 3.40 9.77
N HIS A 276 -13.99 4.37 8.94
CA HIS A 276 -14.82 4.17 7.77
C HIS A 276 -14.01 3.67 6.56
N GLY A 277 -14.70 3.02 5.62
CA GLY A 277 -14.18 2.55 4.35
C GLY A 277 -14.17 3.60 3.23
N ARG A 278 -13.97 3.14 2.00
CA ARG A 278 -13.91 4.00 0.80
C ARG A 278 -15.24 4.67 0.50
N GLY A 279 -15.21 5.91 0.00
CA GLY A 279 -16.38 6.61 -0.53
C GLY A 279 -17.29 7.26 0.52
N VAL A 280 -17.09 6.97 1.80
CA VAL A 280 -17.86 7.50 2.93
C VAL A 280 -17.04 8.49 3.78
N VAL A 281 -17.68 9.15 4.74
CA VAL A 281 -17.09 10.16 5.63
C VAL A 281 -17.45 9.88 7.10
N PRO A 282 -16.77 10.51 8.08
CA PRO A 282 -16.99 10.23 9.50
C PRO A 282 -18.44 10.21 9.99
N LYS A 283 -19.29 11.11 9.48
CA LYS A 283 -20.70 11.17 9.89
C LYS A 283 -21.48 9.88 9.60
N ASP A 284 -21.07 9.09 8.60
CA ASP A 284 -21.76 7.86 8.19
C ASP A 284 -21.60 6.72 9.22
N LEU A 285 -20.71 6.88 10.19
CA LEU A 285 -20.53 5.96 11.33
C LEU A 285 -21.29 6.41 12.58
N VAL A 286 -21.86 7.62 12.56
CA VAL A 286 -22.53 8.27 13.69
C VAL A 286 -24.04 8.38 13.43
N GLU A 287 -24.44 8.68 12.19
CA GLU A 287 -25.81 8.93 11.78
C GLU A 287 -26.41 7.74 10.99
N THR A 288 -27.74 7.64 10.93
CA THR A 288 -28.39 6.76 9.95
C THR A 288 -28.46 7.49 8.62
N THR A 289 -27.48 7.25 7.76
CA THR A 289 -27.51 7.67 6.36
C THR A 289 -27.77 6.45 5.47
N ALA A 290 -28.24 6.67 4.23
CA ALA A 290 -28.39 5.56 3.27
C ALA A 290 -27.01 4.93 2.96
N GLU A 291 -25.98 5.76 2.89
CA GLU A 291 -24.59 5.37 2.68
C GLU A 291 -23.93 4.75 3.93
N GLY A 292 -24.52 4.94 5.12
CA GLY A 292 -24.01 4.49 6.41
C GLY A 292 -24.74 3.28 6.99
N GLU A 293 -25.77 2.76 6.31
CA GLU A 293 -26.64 1.71 6.83
C GLU A 293 -25.85 0.47 7.29
N TYR A 294 -24.82 0.08 6.53
CA TYR A 294 -23.97 -1.08 6.82
C TYR A 294 -22.92 -0.83 7.93
N TYR A 295 -22.79 0.40 8.45
CA TYR A 295 -22.04 0.66 9.67
C TYR A 295 -22.92 0.56 10.92
N HIS A 296 -24.25 0.60 10.76
CA HIS A 296 -25.22 0.56 11.85
C HIS A 296 -24.89 1.52 13.00
N GLN A 297 -24.35 2.70 12.68
CA GLN A 297 -23.92 3.73 13.64
C GLN A 297 -22.98 3.20 14.75
N PHE A 298 -22.08 2.26 14.44
CA PHE A 298 -21.33 1.57 15.48
C PHE A 298 -20.50 2.51 16.38
N ALA A 299 -20.03 3.65 15.87
CA ALA A 299 -19.34 4.65 16.69
C ALA A 299 -20.27 5.29 17.71
N ALA A 300 -21.47 5.72 17.30
CA ALA A 300 -22.47 6.27 18.22
C ALA A 300 -22.92 5.23 19.26
N LYS A 301 -23.10 3.97 18.86
CA LYS A 301 -23.46 2.88 19.77
C LYS A 301 -22.37 2.58 20.81
N LEU A 302 -21.08 2.68 20.44
CA LEU A 302 -19.99 2.57 21.39
C LEU A 302 -19.96 3.77 22.35
N ALA A 303 -20.22 4.99 21.86
CA ALA A 303 -20.37 6.17 22.71
C ALA A 303 -21.55 6.04 23.70
N ASP A 304 -22.67 5.45 23.27
CA ASP A 304 -23.82 5.13 24.13
C ASP A 304 -23.51 4.12 25.23
N GLN A 305 -22.44 3.33 25.07
CA GLN A 305 -21.90 2.40 26.07
C GLN A 305 -20.79 3.04 26.93
N GLY A 306 -20.55 4.33 26.77
CA GLY A 306 -19.62 5.09 27.59
C GLY A 306 -18.18 5.09 27.08
N PHE A 307 -17.87 4.50 25.91
CA PHE A 307 -16.56 4.70 25.29
C PHE A 307 -16.42 6.14 24.79
N VAL A 308 -15.21 6.70 24.83
CA VAL A 308 -14.89 7.84 23.96
C VAL A 308 -14.68 7.27 22.56
N THR A 309 -15.25 7.87 21.53
CA THR A 309 -15.01 7.40 20.15
C THR A 309 -14.45 8.52 19.30
N PHE A 310 -13.47 8.19 18.47
CA PHE A 310 -12.96 9.11 17.47
C PHE A 310 -13.13 8.49 16.08
N VAL A 311 -13.75 9.23 15.17
CA VAL A 311 -14.04 8.79 13.80
C VAL A 311 -13.21 9.64 12.83
N PRO A 312 -11.96 9.23 12.50
CA PRO A 312 -11.13 9.97 11.57
C PRO A 312 -11.62 9.85 10.13
N HIS A 313 -11.39 10.91 9.36
CA HIS A 313 -11.46 10.84 7.91
C HIS A 313 -10.13 10.40 7.31
N ASN A 314 -10.18 9.32 6.54
CA ASN A 314 -9.07 8.92 5.68
C ASN A 314 -9.30 9.38 4.23
N LEU A 315 -8.22 9.57 3.49
CA LEU A 315 -8.20 10.14 2.14
C LEU A 315 -8.74 9.21 1.03
N TYR A 316 -9.94 8.67 1.22
CA TYR A 316 -10.59 7.69 0.32
C TYR A 316 -11.76 8.28 -0.48
N ARG A 317 -11.85 9.62 -0.59
CA ARG A 317 -12.96 10.31 -1.27
C ARG A 317 -12.57 10.77 -2.66
N GLY A 318 -13.50 10.62 -3.60
CA GLY A 318 -13.35 11.09 -4.98
C GLY A 318 -12.76 10.07 -5.95
N GLU A 319 -12.84 8.77 -5.61
CA GLU A 319 -12.44 7.62 -6.44
C GLU A 319 -11.09 7.84 -7.14
N ASP A 320 -11.09 8.25 -8.42
CA ASP A 320 -9.87 8.48 -9.18
C ASP A 320 -8.91 9.47 -8.51
N ARG A 321 -9.41 10.47 -7.76
CA ARG A 321 -8.55 11.47 -7.10
C ARG A 321 -7.50 10.85 -6.18
N TYR A 322 -7.91 9.96 -5.28
CA TYR A 322 -6.95 9.34 -4.36
C TYR A 322 -6.10 8.28 -5.05
N ARG A 323 -6.62 7.61 -6.09
CA ARG A 323 -5.83 6.65 -6.85
C ARG A 323 -4.71 7.33 -7.64
N TRP A 324 -4.98 8.49 -8.23
CA TRP A 324 -3.93 9.31 -8.85
C TRP A 324 -2.94 9.86 -7.84
N LEU A 325 -3.40 10.19 -6.63
CA LEU A 325 -2.51 10.54 -5.52
C LEU A 325 -1.59 9.36 -5.16
N ALA A 326 -2.11 8.13 -5.06
CA ALA A 326 -1.31 6.93 -4.83
C ALA A 326 -0.23 6.77 -5.91
N ARG A 327 -0.58 6.95 -7.19
CA ARG A 327 0.40 6.86 -8.28
C ARG A 327 1.49 7.91 -8.24
N LYS A 328 1.16 9.14 -7.84
CA LYS A 328 2.15 10.19 -7.60
C LYS A 328 3.07 9.82 -6.45
N ALA A 329 2.48 9.40 -5.33
CA ALA A 329 3.21 8.99 -4.13
C ALA A 329 4.17 7.82 -4.42
N ASN A 330 3.74 6.82 -5.20
CA ASN A 330 4.57 5.67 -5.53
C ASN A 330 5.90 6.08 -6.16
N GLY A 331 5.91 7.14 -6.98
CA GLY A 331 7.13 7.65 -7.61
C GLY A 331 8.19 8.10 -6.60
N ILE A 332 7.79 8.53 -5.40
CA ILE A 332 8.65 9.01 -4.32
C ILE A 332 8.61 8.08 -3.11
N LYS A 333 8.48 6.76 -3.36
CA LYS A 333 8.48 5.70 -2.34
C LYS A 333 7.44 5.92 -1.23
N ALA A 334 6.27 6.44 -1.60
CA ALA A 334 5.17 6.70 -0.70
C ALA A 334 3.87 6.07 -1.20
N SER A 335 2.95 5.77 -0.27
CA SER A 335 1.60 5.29 -0.59
C SER A 335 0.55 6.17 0.08
N LEU A 336 -0.74 5.85 -0.09
CA LEU A 336 -1.80 6.49 0.71
C LEU A 336 -1.53 6.34 2.22
N PHE A 337 -0.97 5.20 2.62
CA PHE A 337 -0.66 4.92 4.02
C PHE A 337 0.50 5.74 4.59
N SER A 338 1.35 6.35 3.76
CA SER A 338 2.35 7.32 4.23
C SER A 338 1.69 8.54 4.89
N PHE A 339 0.59 9.02 4.32
CA PHE A 339 -0.19 10.13 4.85
C PHE A 339 -1.12 9.68 5.99
N ILE A 340 -1.83 8.56 5.81
CA ILE A 340 -2.80 8.06 6.80
C ILE A 340 -2.10 7.70 8.11
N ILE A 341 -0.96 6.99 8.07
CA ILE A 341 -0.20 6.68 9.29
C ILE A 341 0.23 7.96 9.99
N ALA A 342 0.65 8.99 9.25
CA ALA A 342 1.03 10.27 9.85
C ALA A 342 -0.16 10.97 10.52
N GLN A 343 -1.32 10.99 9.87
CA GLN A 343 -2.56 11.52 10.45
C GLN A 343 -2.94 10.76 11.74
N HIS A 344 -2.87 9.43 11.73
CA HIS A 344 -3.16 8.62 12.90
C HIS A 344 -2.14 8.80 14.04
N ASP A 345 -0.85 8.99 13.74
CA ASP A 345 0.15 9.34 14.77
C ASP A 345 -0.25 10.65 15.46
N GLN A 346 -0.56 11.70 14.69
CA GLN A 346 -0.97 12.98 15.24
C GLN A 346 -2.28 12.88 16.05
N ILE A 347 -3.25 12.13 15.57
CA ILE A 347 -4.51 11.83 16.28
C ILE A 347 -4.21 11.17 17.62
N LEU A 348 -3.34 10.15 17.67
CA LEU A 348 -2.97 9.48 18.91
C LEU A 348 -2.26 10.43 19.89
N ARG A 349 -1.30 11.23 19.41
CA ARG A 349 -0.60 12.21 20.24
C ARG A 349 -1.59 13.19 20.88
N TRP A 350 -2.54 13.69 20.11
CA TRP A 350 -3.58 14.60 20.60
C TRP A 350 -4.57 13.91 21.55
N LEU A 351 -5.12 12.74 21.19
CA LEU A 351 -6.05 12.00 22.06
C LEU A 351 -5.44 11.73 23.44
N GLN A 352 -4.14 11.42 23.48
CA GLN A 352 -3.42 11.15 24.73
C GLN A 352 -3.22 12.40 25.62
N THR A 353 -3.47 13.62 25.12
CA THR A 353 -3.45 14.85 25.94
C THR A 353 -4.80 15.16 26.58
N LEU A 354 -5.89 14.55 26.11
CA LEU A 354 -7.23 14.82 26.62
C LEU A 354 -7.36 14.25 28.05
N PRO A 355 -7.82 15.06 29.04
CA PRO A 355 -7.76 14.68 30.45
C PRO A 355 -8.64 13.48 30.80
N PHE A 356 -9.69 13.24 30.00
CA PHE A 356 -10.66 12.15 30.14
C PHE A 356 -10.33 10.90 29.31
N VAL A 357 -9.21 10.89 28.59
CA VAL A 357 -8.78 9.74 27.78
C VAL A 357 -7.77 8.90 28.56
N ASP A 358 -8.01 7.59 28.59
CA ASP A 358 -7.00 6.64 29.03
C ASP A 358 -6.01 6.33 27.90
N ARG A 359 -4.83 6.94 27.97
CA ARG A 359 -3.76 6.79 26.97
C ARG A 359 -3.27 5.37 26.74
N ALA A 360 -3.53 4.44 27.66
CA ALA A 360 -3.16 3.02 27.53
C ALA A 360 -4.26 2.17 26.87
N ARG A 361 -5.48 2.71 26.73
CA ARG A 361 -6.65 1.98 26.25
C ARG A 361 -7.28 2.65 25.03
N ILE A 362 -6.48 2.82 23.97
CA ILE A 362 -6.95 3.32 22.67
C ILE A 362 -6.98 2.13 21.69
N ALA A 363 -8.17 1.70 21.28
CA ALA A 363 -8.40 0.61 20.34
C ALA A 363 -8.68 1.13 18.93
N PHE A 364 -8.51 0.26 17.94
CA PHE A 364 -8.88 0.51 16.54
C PHE A 364 -9.95 -0.49 16.09
N TYR A 365 -11.01 -0.01 15.44
CA TYR A 365 -12.03 -0.84 14.81
C TYR A 365 -12.44 -0.23 13.47
N GLY A 366 -12.29 -0.97 12.37
CA GLY A 366 -12.71 -0.48 11.05
C GLY A 366 -13.26 -1.58 10.15
N LEU A 367 -14.08 -1.15 9.19
CA LEU A 367 -14.70 -2.00 8.17
C LEU A 367 -14.22 -1.60 6.76
N SER A 368 -14.05 -2.58 5.86
CA SER A 368 -13.66 -2.36 4.45
C SER A 368 -12.24 -1.76 4.35
N TYR A 369 -12.05 -0.69 3.58
CA TYR A 369 -10.82 0.11 3.64
C TYR A 369 -10.44 0.55 5.07
N GLY A 370 -11.43 0.67 5.97
CA GLY A 370 -11.19 0.85 7.40
C GLY A 370 -10.67 -0.40 8.11
N GLY A 371 -11.07 -1.59 7.68
CA GLY A 371 -10.47 -2.86 8.06
C GLY A 371 -9.03 -3.01 7.53
N GLU A 372 -8.76 -2.53 6.32
CA GLU A 372 -7.39 -2.48 5.77
C GLU A 372 -6.53 -1.50 6.58
N THR A 373 -7.12 -0.38 7.02
CA THR A 373 -6.50 0.55 7.95
C THR A 373 -6.24 -0.11 9.31
N ALA A 374 -7.15 -0.95 9.80
CA ALA A 374 -7.01 -1.71 11.05
C ALA A 374 -5.86 -2.74 11.01
N MET A 375 -5.41 -3.14 9.82
CA MET A 375 -4.21 -3.96 9.66
C MET A 375 -2.95 -3.12 9.56
N ARG A 376 -2.94 -2.10 8.69
CA ARG A 376 -1.72 -1.35 8.35
C ARG A 376 -1.33 -0.34 9.43
N VAL A 377 -2.28 0.42 9.96
CA VAL A 377 -1.99 1.47 10.96
C VAL A 377 -1.58 0.86 12.31
N PRO A 378 -2.35 -0.05 12.94
CA PRO A 378 -1.94 -0.65 14.21
C PRO A 378 -0.68 -1.51 14.11
N SER A 379 -0.35 -2.10 12.95
CA SER A 379 0.93 -2.81 12.77
C SER A 379 2.14 -1.89 12.95
N ILE A 380 2.02 -0.62 12.54
CA ILE A 380 3.06 0.39 12.62
C ILE A 380 3.00 1.20 13.92
N LEU A 381 1.82 1.66 14.32
CA LEU A 381 1.62 2.48 15.51
C LEU A 381 1.26 1.58 16.71
N ASP A 382 2.26 1.29 17.53
CA ASP A 382 2.15 0.43 18.72
C ASP A 382 1.30 1.03 19.86
N ARG A 383 1.00 2.33 19.78
CA ARG A 383 0.10 3.06 20.69
C ARG A 383 -1.37 2.63 20.63
N TYR A 384 -1.81 1.96 19.55
CA TYR A 384 -3.10 1.27 19.55
C TYR A 384 -2.99 -0.01 20.38
N CYS A 385 -3.76 -0.16 21.45
CA CYS A 385 -3.67 -1.30 22.35
C CYS A 385 -4.37 -2.57 21.82
N LEU A 386 -5.24 -2.43 20.81
CA LEU A 386 -6.09 -3.48 20.25
C LEU A 386 -6.49 -3.11 18.82
N SER A 387 -6.66 -4.10 17.93
CA SER A 387 -7.21 -3.88 16.58
C SER A 387 -8.30 -4.89 16.19
N ILE A 388 -9.36 -4.39 15.53
CA ILE A 388 -10.44 -5.18 14.93
C ILE A 388 -10.52 -4.87 13.44
N CYS A 389 -10.30 -5.89 12.62
CA CYS A 389 -10.43 -5.83 11.16
C CYS A 389 -11.76 -6.46 10.73
N SER A 390 -12.69 -5.66 10.22
CA SER A 390 -13.98 -6.12 9.73
C SER A 390 -14.06 -6.01 8.20
N GLY A 391 -14.64 -7.03 7.55
CA GLY A 391 -14.95 -7.02 6.13
C GLY A 391 -13.79 -6.72 5.19
N ASP A 392 -12.55 -7.05 5.58
CA ASP A 392 -11.34 -6.78 4.79
C ASP A 392 -10.27 -7.89 4.91
N PHE A 393 -10.15 -8.54 6.07
CA PHE A 393 -9.13 -9.56 6.34
C PHE A 393 -9.08 -10.65 5.25
N ASN A 394 -7.92 -10.88 4.62
CA ASN A 394 -7.82 -11.71 3.41
C ASN A 394 -6.39 -12.24 3.18
N HIS A 395 -6.23 -13.20 2.27
CA HIS A 395 -4.96 -13.55 1.65
C HIS A 395 -4.65 -12.53 0.53
N TRP A 396 -3.81 -11.56 0.83
CA TRP A 396 -3.52 -10.38 0.03
C TRP A 396 -2.95 -10.72 -1.35
N THR A 397 -1.99 -11.64 -1.40
CA THR A 397 -1.27 -11.91 -2.65
C THR A 397 -2.20 -12.37 -3.80
N PRO A 398 -3.05 -13.40 -3.64
CA PRO A 398 -4.03 -13.76 -4.67
C PRO A 398 -5.12 -12.70 -4.82
N LYS A 399 -5.51 -11.99 -3.75
CA LYS A 399 -6.48 -10.88 -3.84
C LYS A 399 -6.01 -9.77 -4.77
N VAL A 400 -4.71 -9.51 -4.86
CA VAL A 400 -4.16 -8.47 -5.73
C VAL A 400 -3.88 -8.98 -7.14
N ALA A 401 -3.27 -10.16 -7.27
CA ALA A 401 -2.54 -10.53 -8.48
C ALA A 401 -3.02 -11.82 -9.17
N ALA A 402 -3.98 -12.55 -8.60
CA ALA A 402 -4.49 -13.76 -9.24
C ALA A 402 -5.24 -13.42 -10.54
N THR A 403 -4.98 -14.17 -11.62
CA THR A 403 -5.69 -14.07 -12.91
C THR A 403 -6.59 -15.29 -13.19
N ASP A 404 -6.71 -16.19 -12.22
CA ASP A 404 -7.62 -17.33 -12.24
C ASP A 404 -8.75 -17.20 -11.21
N GLU A 405 -8.74 -16.14 -10.40
CA GLU A 405 -9.69 -15.91 -9.31
C GLU A 405 -10.47 -14.59 -9.52
N ARG A 406 -11.80 -14.66 -9.63
CA ARG A 406 -12.64 -13.49 -9.98
C ARG A 406 -12.72 -12.41 -8.90
N PHE A 407 -12.46 -12.74 -7.63
CA PHE A 407 -12.44 -11.77 -6.54
C PHE A 407 -11.18 -10.86 -6.59
N SER A 408 -10.19 -11.21 -7.42
CA SER A 408 -8.92 -10.49 -7.53
C SER A 408 -9.08 -9.08 -8.08
N PHE A 409 -8.25 -8.15 -7.63
CA PHE A 409 -8.21 -6.77 -8.12
C PHE A 409 -7.78 -6.65 -9.59
N MET A 410 -7.25 -7.73 -10.18
CA MET A 410 -7.05 -7.83 -11.64
C MET A 410 -8.35 -7.66 -12.44
N TYR A 411 -9.51 -7.90 -11.82
CA TYR A 411 -10.83 -7.83 -12.46
C TYR A 411 -11.69 -6.66 -12.01
N THR A 412 -11.15 -5.75 -11.19
CA THR A 412 -11.92 -4.67 -10.58
C THR A 412 -11.23 -3.31 -10.78
N ILE A 413 -11.73 -2.26 -10.12
CA ILE A 413 -11.30 -0.86 -10.34
C ILE A 413 -10.21 -0.39 -9.37
N GLU A 414 -9.80 -1.24 -8.45
CA GLU A 414 -8.87 -0.99 -7.34
C GLU A 414 -7.40 -0.99 -7.80
N TRP A 415 -7.07 -0.17 -8.79
CA TRP A 415 -5.72 -0.11 -9.36
C TRP A 415 -4.68 0.60 -8.47
N GLU A 416 -5.10 1.20 -7.37
CA GLU A 416 -4.24 1.73 -6.30
C GLU A 416 -3.80 0.66 -5.29
N MET A 417 -4.50 -0.47 -5.22
CA MET A 417 -4.30 -1.45 -4.16
C MET A 417 -2.93 -2.13 -4.16
N PRO A 418 -2.25 -2.41 -5.28
CA PRO A 418 -0.94 -3.06 -5.21
C PRO A 418 0.08 -2.22 -4.43
N TYR A 419 0.42 -2.64 -3.21
CA TYR A 419 1.53 -2.08 -2.44
C TYR A 419 2.84 -2.79 -2.79
N PHE A 420 3.94 -2.05 -2.71
CA PHE A 420 5.24 -2.53 -3.15
C PHE A 420 5.69 -3.79 -2.41
N ASN A 421 6.05 -4.82 -3.17
CA ASN A 421 6.70 -6.05 -2.69
C ASN A 421 5.97 -6.83 -1.57
N MET A 422 4.68 -6.57 -1.31
CA MET A 422 3.94 -7.28 -0.26
C MET A 422 3.92 -8.80 -0.48
N GLY A 423 3.71 -9.28 -1.70
CA GLY A 423 3.68 -10.71 -2.01
C GLY A 423 4.97 -11.50 -1.70
N ASN A 424 6.09 -10.82 -1.41
CA ASN A 424 7.32 -11.46 -0.95
C ASN A 424 7.65 -11.14 0.53
N THR A 425 6.90 -10.25 1.19
CA THR A 425 7.28 -9.67 2.49
C THR A 425 6.19 -9.68 3.54
N PHE A 426 4.95 -9.27 3.22
CA PHE A 426 3.84 -9.23 4.17
C PHE A 426 2.51 -9.62 3.52
N ASP A 427 1.75 -10.42 4.26
CA ASP A 427 0.32 -10.62 4.08
C ASP A 427 -0.41 -10.23 5.39
N TYR A 428 -1.71 -10.49 5.49
CA TYR A 428 -2.53 -10.11 6.65
C TYR A 428 -2.10 -10.85 7.93
N ALA A 429 -1.69 -12.11 7.83
CA ALA A 429 -1.12 -12.81 8.98
C ALA A 429 0.15 -12.12 9.48
N GLU A 430 1.08 -11.75 8.60
CA GLU A 430 2.32 -11.07 8.98
C GLU A 430 2.06 -9.68 9.58
N MET A 431 1.07 -8.94 9.08
CA MET A 431 0.62 -7.70 9.76
C MET A 431 0.04 -7.99 11.15
N ALA A 432 -0.78 -9.03 11.31
CA ALA A 432 -1.27 -9.45 12.63
C ALA A 432 -0.13 -9.88 13.58
N TYR A 433 0.98 -10.41 13.06
CA TYR A 433 2.18 -10.71 13.82
C TYR A 433 2.89 -9.43 14.33
N LEU A 434 2.79 -8.32 13.61
CA LEU A 434 3.28 -7.01 14.08
C LEU A 434 2.34 -6.37 15.12
N ILE A 435 1.06 -6.78 15.13
CA ILE A 435 0.07 -6.40 16.15
C ILE A 435 0.30 -7.19 17.44
N PHE A 436 0.63 -8.48 17.34
CA PHE A 436 0.99 -9.34 18.47
C PHE A 436 2.04 -8.66 19.39
N PRO A 437 1.86 -8.71 20.73
CA PRO A 437 0.94 -9.54 21.52
C PRO A 437 -0.37 -8.83 21.88
N ARG A 438 -0.68 -7.70 21.23
CA ARG A 438 -1.91 -6.92 21.48
C ARG A 438 -3.12 -7.72 21.00
N PRO A 439 -4.30 -7.55 21.61
CA PRO A 439 -5.48 -8.25 21.16
C PRO A 439 -5.86 -7.91 19.71
N PHE A 440 -6.22 -8.92 18.94
CA PHE A 440 -6.55 -8.80 17.52
C PHE A 440 -7.77 -9.65 17.15
N MET A 441 -8.75 -9.03 16.49
CA MET A 441 -9.98 -9.70 16.07
C MET A 441 -10.29 -9.49 14.59
N VAL A 442 -10.88 -10.52 13.97
CA VAL A 442 -11.48 -10.47 12.63
C VAL A 442 -13.00 -10.62 12.73
N GLU A 443 -13.75 -9.77 12.02
CA GLU A 443 -15.21 -9.85 11.89
C GLU A 443 -15.57 -10.12 10.42
N ARG A 444 -16.29 -11.21 10.15
CA ARG A 444 -16.53 -11.74 8.80
C ARG A 444 -17.99 -12.10 8.56
N GLY A 445 -18.62 -11.43 7.60
CA GLY A 445 -19.90 -11.84 7.03
C GLY A 445 -19.71 -12.91 5.94
N HIS A 446 -20.46 -14.02 6.00
CA HIS A 446 -20.38 -15.10 5.01
C HIS A 446 -20.68 -14.65 3.56
N HIS A 447 -21.51 -13.62 3.40
CA HIS A 447 -21.91 -13.07 2.11
C HIS A 447 -21.12 -11.81 1.70
N ASP A 448 -20.06 -11.47 2.43
CA ASP A 448 -19.18 -10.37 2.05
C ASP A 448 -18.23 -10.80 0.91
N HIS A 449 -18.51 -10.34 -0.31
CA HIS A 449 -17.73 -10.65 -1.52
C HIS A 449 -16.40 -9.89 -1.64
N VAL A 450 -16.01 -9.06 -0.66
CA VAL A 450 -14.64 -8.53 -0.60
C VAL A 450 -13.62 -9.67 -0.49
N SER A 451 -13.96 -10.74 0.22
CA SER A 451 -13.14 -11.95 0.38
C SER A 451 -14.01 -13.22 0.35
N GLU A 452 -13.38 -14.39 0.41
CA GLU A 452 -14.05 -15.68 0.54
C GLU A 452 -13.67 -16.32 1.88
N ASP A 453 -14.61 -16.99 2.55
CA ASP A 453 -14.38 -17.57 3.87
C ASP A 453 -13.15 -18.48 3.92
N ARG A 454 -12.86 -19.23 2.85
CA ARG A 454 -11.67 -20.09 2.77
C ARG A 454 -10.37 -19.30 2.90
N LEU A 455 -10.29 -18.09 2.34
CA LEU A 455 -9.09 -17.25 2.37
C LEU A 455 -8.97 -16.58 3.73
N VAL A 456 -10.09 -16.07 4.26
CA VAL A 456 -10.12 -15.45 5.59
C VAL A 456 -9.77 -16.47 6.67
N ALA A 457 -10.35 -17.66 6.61
CA ALA A 457 -10.07 -18.76 7.53
C ALA A 457 -8.62 -19.22 7.44
N TYR A 458 -8.08 -19.33 6.21
CA TYR A 458 -6.70 -19.72 5.96
C TYR A 458 -5.70 -18.76 6.62
N GLU A 459 -5.83 -17.45 6.35
CA GLU A 459 -4.95 -16.45 6.96
C GLU A 459 -5.16 -16.35 8.47
N TYR A 460 -6.41 -16.44 8.95
CA TYR A 460 -6.67 -16.35 10.39
C TYR A 460 -6.12 -17.56 11.15
N ALA A 461 -6.09 -18.75 10.54
CA ALA A 461 -5.49 -19.94 11.14
C ALA A 461 -4.00 -19.72 11.47
N LYS A 462 -3.26 -19.02 10.60
CA LYS A 462 -1.86 -18.63 10.84
C LYS A 462 -1.74 -17.73 12.07
N VAL A 463 -2.59 -16.70 12.17
CA VAL A 463 -2.65 -15.79 13.32
C VAL A 463 -2.97 -16.54 14.61
N ARG A 464 -4.04 -17.34 14.60
CA ARG A 464 -4.45 -18.13 15.76
C ARG A 464 -3.33 -19.06 16.22
N TRP A 465 -2.67 -19.73 15.28
CA TRP A 465 -1.56 -20.62 15.56
C TRP A 465 -0.42 -19.88 16.27
N LEU A 466 -0.02 -18.70 15.80
CA LEU A 466 1.04 -17.90 16.44
C LEU A 466 0.67 -17.55 17.90
N TYR A 467 -0.53 -17.01 18.13
CA TYR A 467 -0.98 -16.65 19.48
C TYR A 467 -1.01 -17.87 20.42
N VAL A 468 -1.38 -19.06 19.92
CA VAL A 468 -1.35 -20.31 20.68
C VAL A 468 0.07 -20.74 21.03
N GLN A 469 1.05 -20.61 20.11
CA GLN A 469 2.45 -20.97 20.39
C GLN A 469 3.03 -20.19 21.58
N PHE A 470 2.53 -18.98 21.82
CA PHE A 470 2.95 -18.11 22.92
C PHE A 470 1.95 -18.05 24.08
N GLY A 471 0.93 -18.92 24.10
CA GLY A 471 -0.02 -19.01 25.21
C GLY A 471 -0.99 -17.84 25.33
N LEU A 472 -1.15 -17.04 24.28
CA LEU A 472 -1.99 -15.83 24.24
C LEU A 472 -3.28 -16.05 23.43
N SER A 473 -3.75 -17.29 23.37
CA SER A 473 -4.90 -17.65 22.55
C SER A 473 -6.21 -16.94 22.93
N ASP A 474 -6.32 -16.40 24.15
CA ASP A 474 -7.46 -15.62 24.61
C ASP A 474 -7.45 -14.16 24.11
N ARG A 475 -6.35 -13.72 23.47
CA ARG A 475 -6.18 -12.38 22.88
C ARG A 475 -6.48 -12.30 21.39
N THR A 476 -6.88 -13.39 20.76
CA THR A 476 -7.33 -13.34 19.37
C THR A 476 -8.63 -14.09 19.17
N GLN A 477 -9.50 -13.54 18.32
CA GLN A 477 -10.80 -14.11 18.00
C GLN A 477 -11.15 -13.83 16.54
N MET A 478 -11.96 -14.71 15.94
CA MET A 478 -12.64 -14.43 14.68
C MET A 478 -14.13 -14.69 14.89
N GLU A 479 -14.96 -13.75 14.46
CA GLU A 479 -16.42 -13.88 14.43
C GLU A 479 -16.89 -14.08 13.00
N TYR A 480 -17.70 -15.11 12.81
CA TYR A 480 -18.49 -15.31 11.59
C TYR A 480 -19.95 -15.01 11.88
N PHE A 481 -20.62 -14.36 10.93
CA PHE A 481 -22.06 -14.15 10.99
C PHE A 481 -22.67 -14.28 9.60
N ASN A 482 -23.97 -14.61 9.55
CA ASN A 482 -24.69 -14.76 8.30
C ASN A 482 -25.13 -13.39 7.75
N GLY A 483 -24.17 -12.59 7.30
CA GLY A 483 -24.39 -11.25 6.75
C GLY A 483 -23.44 -10.92 5.60
N GLY A 484 -23.65 -9.74 5.00
CA GLY A 484 -22.83 -9.21 3.91
C GLY A 484 -21.66 -8.35 4.39
N HIS A 485 -21.26 -7.39 3.56
CA HIS A 485 -20.22 -6.40 3.87
C HIS A 485 -20.77 -5.32 4.84
N THR A 486 -20.79 -5.64 6.13
CA THR A 486 -21.45 -4.82 7.18
C THR A 486 -20.82 -5.06 8.55
N ILE A 487 -21.04 -4.15 9.49
CA ILE A 487 -20.71 -4.33 10.91
C ILE A 487 -21.74 -5.28 11.55
N ASN A 488 -21.29 -6.32 12.27
CA ASN A 488 -22.20 -7.09 13.13
C ASN A 488 -22.31 -6.45 14.53
N GLY A 489 -21.17 -6.06 15.10
CA GLY A 489 -21.13 -5.29 16.34
C GLY A 489 -21.46 -6.09 17.61
N GLN A 490 -21.62 -7.42 17.53
CA GLN A 490 -21.92 -8.26 18.69
C GLN A 490 -20.62 -8.79 19.33
N GLY A 491 -19.91 -9.68 18.63
CA GLY A 491 -18.64 -10.21 19.13
C GLY A 491 -17.56 -9.15 19.25
N THR A 492 -17.52 -8.19 18.32
CA THR A 492 -16.55 -7.08 18.34
C THR A 492 -16.72 -6.16 19.55
N PHE A 493 -17.95 -5.83 19.94
CA PHE A 493 -18.20 -5.01 21.14
C PHE A 493 -17.85 -5.79 22.42
N GLY A 494 -18.20 -7.07 22.49
CA GLY A 494 -17.80 -7.95 23.60
C GLY A 494 -16.27 -8.06 23.72
N PHE A 495 -15.57 -8.14 22.59
CA PHE A 495 -14.10 -8.17 22.54
C PHE A 495 -13.49 -6.86 23.04
N LEU A 496 -14.04 -5.71 22.64
CA LEU A 496 -13.64 -4.39 23.14
C LEU A 496 -13.82 -4.30 24.65
N CYS A 497 -15.00 -4.64 25.18
CA CYS A 497 -15.25 -4.62 26.63
C CYS A 497 -14.25 -5.48 27.41
N LYS A 498 -14.04 -6.72 26.96
CA LYS A 498 -13.15 -7.68 27.61
C LYS A 498 -11.72 -7.15 27.67
N HIS A 499 -11.20 -6.65 26.55
CA HIS A 499 -9.78 -6.31 26.42
C HIS A 499 -9.44 -4.86 26.78
N LEU A 500 -10.43 -3.99 26.88
CA LEU A 500 -10.30 -2.62 27.40
C LEU A 500 -10.73 -2.49 28.86
N ASP A 501 -11.06 -3.61 29.52
CA ASP A 501 -11.55 -3.64 30.90
C ASP A 501 -12.68 -2.62 31.12
N TRP A 502 -13.73 -2.75 30.28
CA TRP A 502 -14.88 -1.84 30.27
C TRP A 502 -16.17 -2.64 30.49
N PRO A 503 -17.10 -2.16 31.35
CA PRO A 503 -18.34 -2.86 31.61
C PRO A 503 -19.18 -2.95 30.34
N CYS A 504 -19.45 -4.18 29.89
CA CYS A 504 -20.32 -4.43 28.74
C CYS A 504 -21.78 -4.38 29.18
N PRO A 505 -22.69 -3.76 28.40
CA PRO A 505 -24.11 -3.97 28.60
C PRO A 505 -24.40 -5.47 28.51
N SER A 506 -25.22 -5.98 29.42
CA SER A 506 -25.68 -7.38 29.33
C SER A 506 -26.32 -7.57 27.95
N PRO A 507 -25.99 -8.65 27.20
CA PRO A 507 -26.66 -8.92 25.94
C PRO A 507 -28.16 -8.93 26.22
N VAL A 508 -28.89 -8.02 25.58
CA VAL A 508 -30.35 -8.07 25.60
C VAL A 508 -30.68 -9.41 24.96
N SER A 509 -31.16 -10.36 25.79
CA SER A 509 -31.64 -11.64 25.32
C SER A 509 -32.69 -11.37 24.24
N SER A 510 -32.33 -11.65 22.99
CA SER A 510 -33.20 -11.55 21.83
C SER A 510 -34.32 -12.58 21.90
#